data_AF-A0A9D9DN06-F1
#
_entry.id   AF-A0A9D9DN06-F1
#
_cell.length_a   1.000
_cell.length_b   1.000
_cell.length_c   1.000
_cell.angle_alpha   90.00
_cell.angle_beta   90.00
_cell.angle_gamma   90.00
#
_symmetry.space_group_name_H-M   'P 1'
#
loop_
_entity.id
_entity.type
_entity.pdbx_description
1 polymer ?
#
loop_
_entity_poly.entity_id
_entity_poly.type
_entity_poly.pdbx_seq_one_letter_code
_entity_poly.pdbx_strand_id
1 'polypeptide(L)'
;MKKMPAYNFTFILLLTLFVLLVYNASAMALKTVNKKETVKRFQAIYGLYSNALLKTVAQMGGDTGCYYVTDGSKNHNTSNCDEFYKTFVSNLKVQKYCHGNALKDECIPEYETYTNKTRCVGFSEEMMNEFDDAFVMPDGSNIIVFNVTQNDRRPIFAVDTNGFAKPNKAGEDLFSITIIKNTSGAIYFHPNISHCLPVEKDGIEYINDVYK
;
A
#
# COMPACT_ATOMS: atom_id res chain seq x y z
N MET A 1 -38.15 -23.71 -46.94
CA MET A 1 -36.99 -23.54 -46.03
C MET A 1 -36.16 -22.34 -46.50
N LYS A 2 -36.14 -21.22 -45.77
CA LYS A 2 -35.32 -20.05 -46.10
C LYS A 2 -33.85 -20.41 -45.91
N LYS A 3 -33.05 -20.41 -46.98
CA LYS A 3 -31.59 -20.50 -46.91
C LYS A 3 -31.09 -19.23 -46.23
N MET A 4 -30.46 -19.34 -45.07
CA MET A 4 -29.70 -18.21 -44.49
C MET A 4 -28.60 -17.81 -45.47
N PRO A 5 -28.36 -16.51 -45.71
CA PRO A 5 -27.27 -16.08 -46.56
C PRO A 5 -25.96 -16.49 -45.89
N ALA A 6 -25.07 -17.15 -46.64
CA ALA A 6 -23.71 -17.39 -46.21
C ALA A 6 -23.05 -16.02 -46.01
N TYR A 7 -23.00 -15.54 -44.76
CA TYR A 7 -22.18 -14.39 -44.43
C TYR A 7 -20.77 -14.67 -44.94
N ASN A 8 -20.20 -13.73 -45.70
CA ASN A 8 -18.85 -13.87 -46.22
C ASN A 8 -17.91 -14.14 -45.03
N PHE A 9 -17.33 -15.34 -44.98
CA PHE A 9 -16.50 -15.80 -43.87
C PHE A 9 -15.40 -14.79 -43.53
N THR A 10 -14.88 -14.09 -44.55
CA THR A 10 -13.93 -12.99 -44.42
C THR A 10 -14.51 -11.80 -43.64
N PHE A 11 -15.77 -11.43 -43.85
CA PHE A 11 -16.42 -10.33 -43.13
C PHE A 11 -16.62 -10.65 -41.64
N ILE A 12 -17.01 -11.89 -41.31
CA ILE A 12 -17.12 -12.32 -39.91
C ILE A 12 -15.73 -12.27 -39.24
N LEU A 13 -14.70 -12.80 -39.89
CA LEU A 13 -13.32 -12.74 -39.40
C LEU A 13 -12.87 -11.30 -39.13
N LEU A 14 -13.07 -10.39 -40.08
CA LEU A 14 -12.71 -8.97 -39.91
C LEU A 14 -13.48 -8.30 -38.78
N LEU A 15 -14.77 -8.59 -38.62
CA LEU A 15 -15.58 -8.03 -37.54
C LEU A 15 -15.10 -8.54 -36.17
N THR A 16 -14.82 -9.84 -36.05
CA THR A 16 -14.29 -10.41 -34.80
C THR A 16 -12.93 -9.83 -34.43
N LEU A 17 -12.01 -9.69 -35.39
CA LEU A 17 -10.72 -9.05 -35.19
C LEU A 17 -10.88 -7.58 -34.76
N PHE A 18 -11.78 -6.84 -35.40
CA PHE A 18 -12.05 -5.45 -35.03
C PHE A 18 -12.55 -5.33 -33.59
N VAL A 19 -13.53 -6.15 -33.20
CA VAL A 19 -14.06 -6.16 -31.82
C VAL A 19 -12.97 -6.49 -30.80
N LEU A 20 -12.12 -7.48 -31.08
CA LEU A 20 -10.99 -7.84 -30.21
C LEU A 20 -9.99 -6.69 -30.09
N LEU A 21 -9.66 -5.99 -31.18
CA LEU A 21 -8.74 -4.86 -31.14
C LEU A 21 -9.30 -3.70 -30.32
N VAL A 22 -10.58 -3.34 -30.51
CA VAL A 22 -11.26 -2.29 -29.74
C VAL A 22 -11.30 -2.65 -28.26
N TYR A 23 -11.65 -3.89 -27.93
CA TYR A 23 -11.68 -4.38 -26.55
C TYR A 23 -10.30 -4.22 -25.88
N ASN A 24 -9.24 -4.74 -26.49
CA ASN A 24 -7.89 -4.65 -25.94
C ASN A 24 -7.40 -3.20 -25.80
N ALA A 25 -7.68 -2.34 -26.78
CA ALA A 25 -7.33 -0.92 -26.71
C ALA A 25 -8.05 -0.20 -25.56
N SER A 26 -9.35 -0.47 -25.37
CA SER A 26 -10.13 0.10 -24.28
C SER A 26 -9.64 -0.37 -22.90
N ALA A 27 -9.31 -1.65 -22.76
CA ALA A 27 -8.76 -2.21 -21.53
C ALA A 27 -7.40 -1.58 -21.17
N MET A 28 -6.52 -1.38 -22.16
CA MET A 28 -5.23 -0.71 -21.97
C MET A 28 -5.40 0.76 -21.57
N ALA A 29 -6.35 1.47 -22.19
CA ALA A 29 -6.65 2.85 -21.84
C ALA A 29 -7.15 2.96 -20.39
N LEU A 30 -8.07 2.09 -19.98
CA LEU A 30 -8.55 2.02 -18.59
C LEU A 30 -7.43 1.72 -17.60
N LYS A 31 -6.58 0.72 -17.88
CA LYS A 31 -5.41 0.41 -17.03
C LYS A 31 -4.49 1.62 -16.86
N THR A 32 -4.29 2.39 -17.92
CA THR A 32 -3.45 3.61 -17.90
C THR A 32 -4.08 4.72 -17.06
N VAL A 33 -5.39 4.94 -17.18
CA VAL A 33 -6.11 5.94 -16.38
C VAL A 33 -6.11 5.56 -14.91
N ASN A 34 -6.44 4.31 -14.58
CA ASN A 34 -6.45 3.81 -13.21
C ASN A 34 -5.05 3.94 -12.57
N LYS A 35 -3.98 3.56 -13.29
CA LYS A 35 -2.61 3.72 -12.80
C LYS A 35 -2.26 5.18 -12.49
N LYS A 36 -2.69 6.13 -13.34
CA LYS A 36 -2.48 7.57 -13.07
C LYS A 36 -3.27 8.05 -11.85
N GLU A 37 -4.47 7.55 -11.65
CA GLU A 37 -5.29 7.87 -10.49
C GLU A 37 -4.68 7.32 -9.20
N THR A 38 -4.30 6.04 -9.19
CA THR A 38 -3.50 5.39 -8.14
C THR A 38 -2.30 6.24 -7.74
N VAL A 39 -1.48 6.65 -8.71
CA VAL A 39 -0.29 7.46 -8.45
C VAL A 39 -0.65 8.77 -7.75
N LYS A 40 -1.68 9.47 -8.22
CA LYS A 40 -2.12 10.73 -7.61
C LYS A 40 -2.64 10.53 -6.18
N ARG A 41 -3.42 9.48 -5.93
CA ARG A 41 -3.94 9.14 -4.61
C ARG A 41 -2.80 8.85 -3.64
N PHE A 42 -1.86 8.00 -4.06
CA PHE A 42 -0.68 7.69 -3.26
C PHE A 42 0.19 8.93 -2.99
N GLN A 43 0.41 9.82 -3.98
CA GLN A 43 1.13 11.09 -3.78
C GLN A 43 0.48 11.97 -2.69
N ALA A 44 -0.85 12.09 -2.71
CA ALA A 44 -1.58 12.87 -1.73
C ALA A 44 -1.43 12.29 -0.32
N ILE A 45 -1.60 10.96 -0.19
CA ILE A 45 -1.43 10.24 1.08
C ILE A 45 0.01 10.35 1.59
N TYR A 46 1.00 10.10 0.73
CA TYR A 46 2.41 10.17 1.09
C TYR A 46 2.80 11.57 1.58
N GLY A 47 2.31 12.63 0.93
CA GLY A 47 2.51 14.01 1.37
C GLY A 47 1.89 14.29 2.74
N LEU A 48 0.66 13.83 2.96
CA LEU A 48 -0.04 13.97 4.24
C LEU A 48 0.70 13.22 5.36
N TYR A 49 1.12 11.99 5.11
CA TYR A 49 1.84 11.16 6.09
C TYR A 49 3.25 11.70 6.34
N SER A 50 3.93 12.26 5.34
CA SER A 50 5.23 12.90 5.53
C SER A 50 5.12 14.11 6.46
N ASN A 51 4.07 14.92 6.30
CA ASN A 51 3.79 16.03 7.22
C ASN A 51 3.43 15.53 8.63
N ALA A 52 2.63 14.47 8.74
CA ALA A 52 2.33 13.85 10.03
C ALA A 52 3.58 13.29 10.72
N LEU A 53 4.51 12.71 9.95
CA LEU A 53 5.79 12.23 10.47
C LEU A 53 6.62 13.38 11.04
N LEU A 54 6.77 14.49 10.30
CA LEU A 54 7.51 15.66 10.79
C LEU A 54 6.90 16.22 12.08
N LYS A 55 5.58 16.28 12.16
CA LYS A 55 4.88 16.71 13.38
C LYS A 55 5.11 15.75 14.55
N THR A 56 5.08 14.45 14.28
CA THR A 56 5.35 13.39 15.27
C THR A 56 6.77 13.48 15.81
N VAL A 57 7.75 13.63 14.93
CA VAL A 57 9.16 13.84 15.28
C VAL A 57 9.32 15.05 16.20
N ALA A 58 8.68 16.18 15.86
CA ALA A 58 8.72 17.38 16.69
C ALA A 58 8.07 17.18 18.07
N GLN A 59 6.91 16.51 18.14
CA GLN A 59 6.20 16.23 19.39
C GLN A 59 6.97 15.28 20.30
N MET A 60 7.75 14.36 19.74
CA MET A 60 8.57 13.40 20.48
C MET A 60 9.98 13.93 20.83
N GLY A 61 10.27 15.21 20.54
CA GLY A 61 11.57 15.81 20.86
C GLY A 61 12.71 15.44 19.92
N GLY A 62 12.41 14.96 18.71
CA GLY A 62 13.37 14.67 17.64
C GLY A 62 13.65 13.17 17.47
N ASP A 63 14.11 12.49 18.52
CA ASP A 63 14.33 11.04 18.44
C ASP A 63 13.05 10.28 18.81
N THR A 64 12.46 9.59 17.84
CA THR A 64 11.19 8.88 18.04
C THR A 64 11.35 7.50 18.69
N GLY A 65 12.56 6.92 18.67
CA GLY A 65 12.79 5.53 19.07
C GLY A 65 12.07 4.47 18.21
N CYS A 66 11.61 4.83 17.01
CA CYS A 66 10.97 3.92 16.05
C CYS A 66 11.44 4.23 14.61
N TYR A 67 12.57 3.63 14.21
CA TYR A 67 13.15 3.76 12.87
C TYR A 67 14.17 2.66 12.59
N TYR A 68 14.40 2.37 11.31
CA TYR A 68 15.58 1.68 10.83
C TYR A 68 16.68 2.67 10.43
N VAL A 69 17.90 2.17 10.18
CA VAL A 69 19.05 2.98 9.76
C VAL A 69 19.67 2.30 8.54
N THR A 70 20.10 3.07 7.55
CA THR A 70 20.60 2.57 6.26
C THR A 70 22.12 2.58 6.10
N ASP A 71 22.85 3.11 7.08
CA ASP A 71 24.31 3.34 6.99
C ASP A 71 25.17 2.14 7.41
N GLY A 72 24.56 0.97 7.64
CA GLY A 72 25.25 -0.24 8.08
C GLY A 72 25.59 -0.26 9.58
N SER A 73 25.33 0.81 10.33
CA SER A 73 25.32 0.76 11.78
C SER A 73 24.11 -0.07 12.25
N LYS A 74 24.30 -1.00 13.18
CA LYS A 74 23.22 -1.87 13.71
C LYS A 74 22.25 -1.13 14.64
N ASN A 75 22.21 0.20 14.60
CA ASN A 75 21.49 1.01 15.58
C ASN A 75 20.03 1.28 15.15
N HIS A 76 19.35 0.24 14.65
CA HIS A 76 17.90 0.28 14.50
C HIS A 76 17.27 0.50 15.88
N ASN A 77 16.23 1.32 15.95
CA ASN A 77 15.52 1.53 17.20
C ASN A 77 14.04 1.19 17.02
N THR A 78 13.56 0.27 17.85
CA THR A 78 12.17 -0.21 17.86
C THR A 78 11.55 -0.11 19.24
N SER A 79 12.27 0.44 20.23
CA SER A 79 11.85 0.43 21.63
C SER A 79 10.63 1.29 21.93
N ASN A 80 10.31 2.23 21.05
CA ASN A 80 9.25 3.21 21.27
C ASN A 80 8.25 3.29 20.10
N CYS A 81 8.12 2.19 19.34
CA CYS A 81 7.16 2.13 18.23
C CYS A 81 5.70 2.29 18.66
N ASP A 82 5.33 1.84 19.87
CA ASP A 82 3.98 2.00 20.38
C ASP A 82 3.60 3.48 20.55
N GLU A 83 4.44 4.25 21.26
CA GLU A 83 4.19 5.68 21.46
C GLU A 83 4.35 6.46 20.16
N PHE A 84 5.28 6.04 19.28
CA PHE A 84 5.39 6.60 17.93
C PHE A 84 4.07 6.46 17.16
N TYR A 85 3.52 5.24 17.03
CA TYR A 85 2.29 5.04 16.24
C TYR A 85 1.11 5.78 16.85
N LYS A 86 0.95 5.74 18.17
CA LYS A 86 -0.08 6.51 18.89
C LYS A 86 0.03 8.01 18.58
N THR A 87 1.23 8.57 18.61
CA THR A 87 1.46 9.99 18.29
C THR A 87 1.23 10.26 16.80
N PHE A 88 1.75 9.40 15.92
CA PHE A 88 1.63 9.51 14.48
C PHE A 88 0.18 9.50 14.02
N VAL A 89 -0.61 8.51 14.44
CA VAL A 89 -2.03 8.42 14.05
C VAL A 89 -2.88 9.52 14.68
N SER A 90 -2.48 10.09 15.83
CA SER A 90 -3.15 11.29 16.38
C SER A 90 -2.93 12.55 15.53
N ASN A 91 -1.86 12.57 14.73
CA ASN A 91 -1.61 13.61 13.73
C ASN A 91 -2.37 13.35 12.42
N LEU A 92 -3.04 12.21 12.32
CA LEU A 92 -3.95 11.85 11.24
C LEU A 92 -5.39 12.00 11.72
N LYS A 93 -6.33 12.16 10.78
CA LYS A 93 -7.76 12.12 11.10
C LYS A 93 -8.22 10.67 11.05
N VAL A 94 -8.06 9.91 12.14
CA VAL A 94 -8.53 8.51 12.21
C VAL A 94 -10.04 8.49 12.45
N GLN A 95 -10.76 7.72 11.63
CA GLN A 95 -12.19 7.45 11.79
C GLN A 95 -12.45 6.16 12.59
N LYS A 96 -11.64 5.13 12.36
CA LYS A 96 -11.81 3.81 12.97
C LYS A 96 -10.45 3.20 13.28
N TYR A 97 -10.38 2.48 14.38
CA TYR A 97 -9.21 1.75 14.83
C TYR A 97 -9.62 0.30 15.10
N CYS A 98 -8.90 -0.65 14.49
CA CYS A 98 -9.00 -2.07 14.77
C CYS A 98 -7.72 -2.50 15.48
N HIS A 99 -7.86 -3.09 16.67
CA HIS A 99 -6.76 -3.62 17.45
C HIS A 99 -6.63 -5.12 17.21
N GLY A 100 -5.87 -5.50 16.18
CA GLY A 100 -6.00 -6.82 15.56
C GLY A 100 -7.37 -7.00 14.88
N ASN A 101 -7.64 -8.23 14.43
CA ASN A 101 -8.87 -8.63 13.73
C ASN A 101 -9.28 -7.69 12.59
N ALA A 102 -8.33 -7.03 11.94
CA ALA A 102 -8.59 -5.94 11.02
C ALA A 102 -9.50 -6.33 9.84
N LEU A 103 -9.43 -7.57 9.36
CA LEU A 103 -10.32 -8.07 8.31
C LEU A 103 -11.73 -8.28 8.85
N LYS A 104 -11.86 -9.02 9.96
CA LYS A 104 -13.14 -9.36 10.59
C LYS A 104 -13.90 -8.13 11.06
N ASP A 105 -13.18 -7.16 11.59
CA ASP A 105 -13.74 -5.90 12.10
C ASP A 105 -13.89 -4.86 10.98
N GLU A 106 -13.73 -5.23 9.70
CA GLU A 106 -13.95 -4.38 8.53
C GLU A 106 -13.11 -3.08 8.56
N CYS A 107 -11.82 -3.18 8.92
CA CYS A 107 -10.85 -2.10 8.74
C CYS A 107 -10.07 -2.22 7.43
N ILE A 108 -9.88 -3.45 6.95
CA ILE A 108 -9.14 -3.75 5.70
C ILE A 108 -9.91 -4.75 4.86
N PRO A 109 -9.74 -4.75 3.53
CA PRO A 109 -10.22 -5.83 2.69
C PRO A 109 -9.32 -7.07 2.78
N GLU A 110 -9.79 -8.16 2.20
CA GLU A 110 -8.93 -9.26 1.78
C GLU A 110 -8.10 -8.82 0.55
N TYR A 111 -6.79 -9.02 0.64
CA TYR A 111 -5.82 -8.69 -0.42
C TYR A 111 -5.60 -9.90 -1.34
N GLU A 112 -5.32 -9.66 -2.62
CA GLU A 112 -5.15 -10.74 -3.60
C GLU A 112 -3.96 -11.66 -3.28
N THR A 113 -2.88 -11.09 -2.73
CA THR A 113 -1.66 -11.83 -2.39
C THR A 113 -1.02 -11.28 -1.13
N TYR A 114 -0.48 -12.19 -0.32
CA TYR A 114 0.24 -11.89 0.92
C TYR A 114 1.68 -12.42 0.83
N THR A 115 2.57 -11.86 1.65
CA THR A 115 3.97 -12.30 1.66
C THR A 115 4.12 -13.62 2.41
N ASN A 116 4.96 -14.52 1.90
CA ASN A 116 5.35 -15.76 2.60
C ASN A 116 6.80 -15.69 3.12
N LYS A 117 7.45 -14.52 3.02
CA LYS A 117 8.85 -14.34 3.41
C LYS A 117 8.93 -14.19 4.92
N THR A 118 9.68 -15.06 5.60
CA THR A 118 9.85 -15.04 7.07
C THR A 118 10.27 -13.67 7.62
N ARG A 119 11.15 -12.95 6.92
CA ARG A 119 11.61 -11.60 7.33
C ARG A 119 10.54 -10.50 7.20
N CYS A 120 9.41 -10.83 6.60
CA CYS A 120 8.30 -9.93 6.27
C CYS A 120 7.00 -10.43 6.91
N VAL A 121 7.09 -11.25 7.96
CA VAL A 121 5.94 -11.94 8.56
C VAL A 121 4.77 -11.02 8.91
N GLY A 122 5.02 -9.75 9.28
CA GLY A 122 3.94 -8.79 9.55
C GLY A 122 3.02 -8.49 8.39
N PHE A 123 3.42 -8.76 7.14
CA PHE A 123 2.51 -8.67 5.99
C PHE A 123 2.04 -10.05 5.48
N SER A 124 2.11 -11.08 6.33
CA SER A 124 1.43 -12.34 6.07
C SER A 124 -0.08 -12.15 6.20
N GLU A 125 -0.84 -13.08 5.61
CA GLU A 125 -2.30 -13.08 5.70
C GLU A 125 -2.80 -13.10 7.14
N GLU A 126 -2.27 -14.02 7.94
CA GLU A 126 -2.61 -14.15 9.36
C GLU A 126 -2.29 -12.86 10.14
N MET A 127 -1.10 -12.28 9.95
CA MET A 127 -0.71 -11.07 10.67
C MET A 127 -1.61 -9.90 10.31
N MET A 128 -1.80 -9.61 9.02
CA MET A 128 -2.63 -8.47 8.60
C MET A 128 -4.10 -8.64 8.97
N ASN A 129 -4.64 -9.85 8.86
CA ASN A 129 -6.06 -10.09 9.07
C ASN A 129 -6.43 -10.19 10.56
N GLU A 130 -5.56 -10.75 11.40
CA GLU A 130 -5.89 -11.14 12.78
C GLU A 130 -5.10 -10.39 13.86
N PHE A 131 -3.84 -10.02 13.62
CA PHE A 131 -2.95 -9.53 14.69
C PHE A 131 -2.51 -8.07 14.55
N ASP A 132 -2.41 -7.56 13.33
CA ASP A 132 -1.96 -6.21 13.07
C ASP A 132 -3.05 -5.19 13.38
N ASP A 133 -2.60 -4.06 13.89
CA ASP A 133 -3.46 -2.90 14.10
C ASP A 133 -3.74 -2.23 12.76
N ALA A 134 -5.00 -1.80 12.56
CA ALA A 134 -5.39 -1.02 11.41
C ALA A 134 -6.05 0.30 11.81
N PHE A 135 -5.70 1.38 11.14
CA PHE A 135 -6.28 2.71 11.33
C PHE A 135 -6.89 3.17 10.01
N VAL A 136 -8.21 3.41 10.01
CA VAL A 136 -8.96 3.82 8.81
C VAL A 136 -9.22 5.32 8.85
N MET A 137 -8.99 5.98 7.73
CA MET A 137 -9.19 7.41 7.53
C MET A 137 -10.56 7.67 6.87
N PRO A 138 -11.13 8.89 7.00
CA PRO A 138 -12.43 9.25 6.45
C PRO A 138 -12.60 9.06 4.94
N ASP A 139 -11.49 9.05 4.19
CA ASP A 139 -11.49 8.82 2.74
C ASP A 139 -11.45 7.33 2.36
N GLY A 140 -11.48 6.44 3.36
CA GLY A 140 -11.42 4.99 3.19
C GLY A 140 -10.00 4.43 3.11
N SER A 141 -8.96 5.27 3.03
CA SER A 141 -7.58 4.80 3.12
C SER A 141 -7.29 4.26 4.52
N ASN A 142 -6.30 3.38 4.64
CA ASN A 142 -5.93 2.82 5.93
C ASN A 142 -4.41 2.63 6.08
N ILE A 143 -3.98 2.50 7.34
CA ILE A 143 -2.64 2.11 7.74
C ILE A 143 -2.74 0.77 8.44
N ILE A 144 -1.85 -0.16 8.10
CA ILE A 144 -1.72 -1.48 8.75
C ILE A 144 -0.34 -1.55 9.37
N VAL A 145 -0.25 -1.59 10.69
CA VAL A 145 1.03 -1.54 11.41
C VAL A 145 1.68 -2.91 11.38
N PHE A 146 2.86 -3.01 10.79
CA PHE A 146 3.60 -4.27 10.75
C PHE A 146 4.02 -4.69 12.15
N ASN A 147 3.65 -5.91 12.53
CA ASN A 147 4.17 -6.57 13.71
C ASN A 147 4.99 -7.83 13.35
N VAL A 148 5.96 -8.20 14.18
CA VAL A 148 6.64 -9.52 14.03
C VAL A 148 5.90 -10.62 14.81
N THR A 149 5.33 -10.24 15.94
CA THR A 149 4.41 -11.03 16.78
C THR A 149 3.33 -10.09 17.28
N GLN A 150 2.19 -10.57 17.78
CA GLN A 150 1.15 -9.71 18.33
C GLN A 150 1.73 -8.64 19.29
N ASN A 151 1.39 -7.37 19.06
CA ASN A 151 1.88 -6.19 19.79
C ASN A 151 3.38 -5.86 19.67
N ASP A 152 4.12 -6.48 18.75
CA ASP A 152 5.55 -6.20 18.53
C ASP A 152 5.73 -5.29 17.30
N ARG A 153 5.32 -4.03 17.45
CA ARG A 153 5.27 -3.03 16.37
C ARG A 153 6.66 -2.72 15.84
N ARG A 154 6.76 -2.53 14.53
CA ARG A 154 8.02 -2.18 13.84
C ARG A 154 7.95 -0.85 13.08
N PRO A 155 9.09 -0.23 12.73
CA PRO A 155 9.15 1.00 11.93
C PRO A 155 8.80 0.82 10.45
N ILE A 156 7.75 0.05 10.17
CA ILE A 156 7.20 -0.20 8.85
C ILE A 156 5.69 -0.40 8.98
N PHE A 157 4.93 0.10 8.01
CA PHE A 157 3.48 -0.09 7.95
C PHE A 157 3.03 -0.17 6.52
N ALA A 158 1.94 -0.88 6.25
CA ALA A 158 1.27 -0.84 4.96
C ALA A 158 0.30 0.33 4.89
N VAL A 159 0.07 0.81 3.68
CA VAL A 159 -0.87 1.88 3.35
C VAL A 159 -1.73 1.39 2.22
N ASP A 160 -3.01 1.27 2.49
CA ASP A 160 -4.04 1.04 1.50
C ASP A 160 -4.66 2.39 1.12
N THR A 161 -4.64 2.72 -0.16
CA THR A 161 -5.04 4.03 -0.67
C THR A 161 -6.52 4.16 -1.01
N ASN A 162 -7.28 3.07 -1.02
CA ASN A 162 -8.67 3.05 -1.47
C ASN A 162 -9.57 2.08 -0.66
N GLY A 163 -9.04 1.40 0.34
CA GLY A 163 -9.78 0.56 1.27
C GLY A 163 -10.41 -0.64 0.57
N PHE A 164 -11.72 -0.82 0.70
CA PHE A 164 -12.41 -1.98 0.11
C PHE A 164 -12.57 -1.94 -1.41
N ALA A 165 -12.22 -0.82 -2.05
CA ALA A 165 -12.31 -0.70 -3.50
C ALA A 165 -11.17 -1.49 -4.17
N LYS A 166 -11.51 -2.33 -5.16
CA LYS A 166 -10.54 -3.10 -5.94
C LYS A 166 -9.47 -2.21 -6.60
N PRO A 167 -8.24 -2.73 -6.82
CA PRO A 167 -7.85 -4.16 -6.81
C PRO A 167 -7.57 -4.84 -5.46
N ASN A 168 -7.21 -4.15 -4.39
CA ASN A 168 -6.66 -4.71 -3.14
C ASN A 168 -5.36 -5.50 -3.40
N LYS A 169 -4.37 -4.82 -3.97
CA LYS A 169 -3.14 -5.43 -4.48
C LYS A 169 -1.90 -4.58 -4.25
N ALA A 170 -0.83 -5.27 -3.85
CA ALA A 170 0.48 -4.68 -3.65
C ALA A 170 1.02 -4.01 -4.94
N GLY A 171 1.45 -2.75 -4.81
CA GLY A 171 1.98 -1.95 -5.91
C GLY A 171 0.91 -1.32 -6.82
N GLU A 172 -0.38 -1.46 -6.49
CA GLU A 172 -1.49 -0.78 -7.15
C GLU A 172 -2.28 0.10 -6.18
N ASP A 173 -2.74 -0.43 -5.04
CA ASP A 173 -3.41 0.35 -4.01
C ASP A 173 -2.90 0.06 -2.60
N LEU A 174 -2.21 -1.08 -2.40
CA LEU A 174 -1.49 -1.43 -1.20
C LEU A 174 0.02 -1.17 -1.37
N PHE A 175 0.58 -0.38 -0.45
CA PHE A 175 1.98 0.01 -0.41
C PHE A 175 2.54 -0.22 0.98
N SER A 176 3.85 -0.21 1.15
CA SER A 176 4.51 -0.30 2.46
C SER A 176 5.49 0.83 2.65
N ILE A 177 5.42 1.51 3.77
CA ILE A 177 6.29 2.64 4.09
C ILE A 177 7.17 2.26 5.27
N THR A 178 8.49 2.38 5.08
CA THR A 178 9.48 2.14 6.13
C THR A 178 10.00 3.46 6.68
N ILE A 179 10.06 3.60 8.00
CA ILE A 179 10.57 4.77 8.70
C ILE A 179 12.07 4.60 8.91
N ILE A 180 12.85 5.58 8.44
CA ILE A 180 14.32 5.52 8.45
C ILE A 180 14.90 6.79 9.04
N LYS A 181 15.99 6.63 9.78
CA LYS A 181 16.88 7.71 10.22
C LYS A 181 18.17 7.65 9.42
N ASN A 182 18.56 8.77 8.81
CA ASN A 182 19.86 8.88 8.13
C ASN A 182 20.98 9.26 9.11
N THR A 183 22.21 9.33 8.61
CA THR A 183 23.42 9.72 9.36
C THR A 183 23.36 11.14 9.93
N SER A 184 22.58 12.06 9.32
CA SER A 184 22.37 13.40 9.86
C SER A 184 21.31 13.46 10.96
N GLY A 185 20.71 12.31 11.31
CA GLY A 185 19.66 12.19 12.33
C GLY A 185 18.26 12.55 11.84
N ALA A 186 18.06 12.84 10.55
CA ALA A 186 16.75 13.14 9.99
C ALA A 186 15.94 11.85 9.82
N ILE A 187 14.68 11.89 10.25
CA ILE A 187 13.72 10.79 10.12
C ILE A 187 12.80 11.04 8.93
N TYR A 188 12.68 10.07 8.04
CA TYR A 188 11.94 10.16 6.78
C TYR A 188 11.49 8.77 6.32
N PHE A 189 10.69 8.72 5.26
CA PHE A 189 10.25 7.47 4.66
C PHE A 189 11.23 6.95 3.62
N HIS A 190 11.49 5.65 3.65
CA HIS A 190 12.38 4.99 2.70
C HIS A 190 11.83 5.06 1.26
N PRO A 191 12.69 5.21 0.24
CA PRO A 191 12.24 5.28 -1.16
C PRO A 191 11.60 4.00 -1.71
N ASN A 192 11.93 2.82 -1.17
CA ASN A 192 11.21 1.59 -1.53
C ASN A 192 9.89 1.56 -0.77
N ILE A 193 8.78 1.69 -1.50
CA ILE A 193 7.40 1.80 -1.00
C ILE A 193 6.61 0.50 -1.15
N SER A 194 7.31 -0.61 -1.35
CA SER A 194 6.74 -1.95 -1.51
C SER A 194 7.53 -3.02 -0.74
N HIS A 195 8.45 -2.58 0.11
CA HIS A 195 9.26 -3.45 0.92
C HIS A 195 8.40 -4.44 1.71
N CYS A 196 8.73 -5.72 1.59
CA CYS A 196 8.01 -6.82 2.23
C CYS A 196 6.63 -7.19 1.65
N LEU A 197 6.10 -6.45 0.67
CA LEU A 197 4.88 -6.81 -0.04
C LEU A 197 5.17 -7.63 -1.32
N PRO A 198 4.26 -8.52 -1.74
CA PRO A 198 4.38 -9.29 -2.98
C PRO A 198 3.92 -8.48 -4.20
N VAL A 199 4.78 -7.61 -4.74
CA VAL A 199 4.44 -6.82 -5.93
C VAL A 199 4.54 -7.66 -7.20
N GLU A 200 3.49 -7.60 -8.02
CA GLU A 200 3.47 -8.21 -9.35
C GLU A 200 4.21 -7.37 -10.40
N LYS A 201 4.44 -7.98 -11.57
CA LYS A 201 5.04 -7.30 -12.72
C LYS A 201 4.23 -6.04 -13.08
N ASP A 202 4.95 -4.93 -13.28
CA ASP A 202 4.43 -3.58 -13.59
C ASP A 202 3.81 -2.80 -12.42
N GLY A 203 3.80 -3.38 -11.21
CA GLY A 203 3.45 -2.70 -9.98
C GLY A 203 4.46 -1.62 -9.61
N ILE A 204 4.03 -0.69 -8.76
CA ILE A 204 4.85 0.42 -8.27
C ILE A 204 5.68 -0.09 -7.09
N GLU A 205 7.01 0.01 -7.18
CA GLU A 205 7.90 -0.47 -6.12
C GLU A 205 8.61 0.65 -5.37
N TYR A 206 8.94 1.74 -6.08
CA TYR A 206 9.71 2.86 -5.53
C TYR A 206 8.94 4.16 -5.64
N ILE A 207 9.21 5.09 -4.71
CA ILE A 207 8.66 6.44 -4.74
C ILE A 207 8.98 7.17 -6.04
N ASN A 208 10.12 6.86 -6.68
CA ASN A 208 10.48 7.42 -7.97
C ASN A 208 9.55 6.96 -9.09
N ASP A 209 8.89 5.80 -8.97
CA ASP A 209 7.89 5.35 -9.95
C ASP A 209 6.62 6.18 -9.90
N VAL A 210 6.37 6.84 -8.77
CA VAL A 210 5.21 7.70 -8.50
C VAL A 210 5.44 9.11 -9.04
N TYR A 211 6.67 9.62 -9.03
CA TYR A 211 7.00 11.00 -9.44
C TYR A 211 7.64 11.11 -10.84
N LYS A 212 7.53 10.06 -11.67
CA LYS A 212 7.95 10.05 -13.08
C LYS A 212 7.08 10.93 -13.97
#